data_AF-A0A928Z0M5-F1
#
_entry.id   AF-A0A928Z0M5-F1
#
_cell.length_a   1.000
_cell.length_b   1.000
_cell.length_c   1.000
_cell.angle_alpha   90.00
_cell.angle_beta   90.00
_cell.angle_gamma   90.00
#
_symmetry.space_group_name_H-M   'P 1'
#
loop_
_entity.id
_entity.type
_entity.pdbx_description
1 polymer ?
#
loop_
_entity_poly.entity_id
_entity_poly.type
_entity_poly.pdbx_seq_one_letter_code
_entity_poly.pdbx_strand_id
1 'polypeptide(L)'
;SATSVVSSWQSFSATDLNGDRTTDLLWRNSSTGEVLAWFVQNGSVSSSATVLTERDLDWQPIAALERSATPLITPTQTTVRTGNLTSNGTIATAEIQAPVFTRQDRVDAGNTSDFYRFTIGQSGVFTAGLTGLTGDADVRLIQDRNGNGSIENGEILAWQWERGVANESIRRFLAPGTYYVQVLSYNNQAADFTLSTNFTAGASDPQQFQINLTFADSLAGLNSAARDAISQAARFWEGVIVGASAITRSNILPIAIDGQSLTAQDGTADTGTLALSGPSLTLDAADNIVITRGTSTLNLRRIAEFNSNPLYLRDIMIHEFAHVFGFGTIWQPLEFSFTDGSKLLAGKNWINRSNATYRADSYAGWAYGDLLGTFTGTAIPIEPQIFFHWDESRFDTELMTPFAETPGTPMPMSSLTLGALRDLGWNVNFGAVQPYTLPAVRTAALSSVPGGVQSSGLAAYKCGCGRCLSAVRTETLSPQLTDLIPV
;
A
#
# COMPACT_ATOMS: atom_id res chain seq x y z
N SER A 1 10.05 -19.02 63.54
CA SER A 1 9.96 -18.20 62.31
C SER A 1 8.79 -18.69 61.48
N ALA A 2 7.74 -17.88 61.33
CA ALA A 2 6.65 -18.14 60.40
C ALA A 2 6.80 -17.14 59.25
N THR A 3 7.31 -17.62 58.12
CA THR A 3 7.41 -16.88 56.86
C THR A 3 6.02 -16.58 56.35
N SER A 4 5.63 -15.29 56.32
CA SER A 4 4.46 -14.85 55.58
C SER A 4 4.73 -15.06 54.09
N VAL A 5 4.02 -16.00 53.47
CA VAL A 5 3.91 -16.05 52.02
C VAL A 5 3.08 -14.84 51.63
N VAL A 6 3.72 -13.73 51.26
CA VAL A 6 3.06 -12.63 50.55
C VAL A 6 2.54 -13.23 49.25
N SER A 7 1.21 -13.30 49.08
CA SER A 7 0.64 -13.65 47.78
C SER A 7 1.09 -12.57 46.81
N SER A 8 1.89 -12.94 45.81
CA SER A 8 2.33 -12.01 44.78
C SER A 8 1.13 -11.44 44.00
N TRP A 9 0.00 -12.14 44.03
CA TRP A 9 -1.29 -11.74 43.47
C TRP A 9 -2.06 -10.78 44.39
N GLN A 10 -2.50 -9.67 43.80
CA GLN A 10 -3.34 -8.66 44.42
C GLN A 10 -4.52 -8.34 43.50
N SER A 11 -5.75 -8.36 44.04
CA SER A 11 -6.92 -7.89 43.29
C SER A 11 -6.86 -6.37 43.19
N PHE A 12 -7.00 -5.80 41.99
CA PHE A 12 -6.98 -4.35 41.80
C PHE A 12 -8.30 -3.80 41.21
N SER A 13 -9.18 -4.66 40.71
CA SER A 13 -10.47 -4.22 40.19
C SER A 13 -11.52 -5.33 40.26
N ALA A 14 -12.77 -4.92 40.44
CA ALA A 14 -13.95 -5.77 40.39
C ALA A 14 -14.98 -5.10 39.48
N THR A 15 -15.35 -5.74 38.37
CA THR A 15 -16.30 -5.23 37.37
C THR A 15 -16.85 -6.41 36.57
N ASP A 16 -18.02 -6.27 35.95
CA ASP A 16 -18.51 -7.26 34.98
C ASP A 16 -17.65 -7.19 33.70
N LEU A 17 -16.80 -8.19 33.47
CA LEU A 17 -15.85 -8.23 32.36
C LEU A 17 -16.44 -8.93 31.12
N ASN A 18 -17.39 -9.85 31.32
CA ASN A 18 -17.97 -10.68 30.25
C ASN A 18 -19.41 -10.28 29.85
N GLY A 19 -20.03 -9.35 30.57
CA GLY A 19 -21.37 -8.83 30.32
C GLY A 19 -22.51 -9.69 30.84
N ASP A 20 -22.25 -10.62 31.76
CA ASP A 20 -23.25 -11.57 32.29
C ASP A 20 -24.02 -11.05 33.51
N ARG A 21 -23.76 -9.79 33.92
CA ARG A 21 -24.30 -9.10 35.11
C ARG A 21 -23.80 -9.65 36.44
N THR A 22 -22.72 -10.41 36.44
CA THR A 22 -21.98 -10.83 37.63
C THR A 22 -20.67 -10.05 37.72
N THR A 23 -20.27 -9.66 38.94
CA THR A 23 -19.00 -8.96 39.15
C THR A 23 -17.83 -9.93 39.09
N ASP A 24 -16.96 -9.74 38.10
CA ASP A 24 -15.70 -10.47 37.93
C ASP A 24 -14.55 -9.77 38.64
N LEU A 25 -13.40 -10.46 38.80
CA LEU A 25 -12.23 -9.94 39.51
C LEU A 25 -11.00 -9.90 38.61
N LEU A 26 -10.26 -8.78 38.65
CA LEU A 26 -8.92 -8.66 38.06
C LEU A 26 -7.85 -8.72 39.15
N TRP A 27 -6.87 -9.56 38.90
CA TRP A 27 -5.72 -9.81 39.76
C TRP A 27 -4.44 -9.43 39.04
N ARG A 28 -3.48 -8.83 39.75
CA ARG A 28 -2.12 -8.59 39.25
C ARG A 28 -1.11 -9.33 40.11
N ASN A 29 -0.19 -10.02 39.48
CA ASN A 29 0.99 -10.56 40.13
C ASN A 29 2.09 -9.49 40.18
N SER A 30 2.32 -8.92 41.35
CA SER A 30 3.34 -7.89 41.59
C SER A 30 4.79 -8.34 41.30
N SER A 31 5.05 -9.65 41.19
CA SER A 31 6.40 -10.19 40.91
C SER A 31 6.65 -10.53 39.44
N THR A 32 5.59 -10.81 38.66
CA THR A 32 5.70 -11.19 37.24
C THR A 32 5.04 -10.20 36.29
N GLY A 33 4.24 -9.26 36.83
CA GLY A 33 3.42 -8.31 36.08
C GLY A 33 2.24 -8.93 35.33
N GLU A 34 1.96 -10.22 35.55
CA GLU A 34 0.80 -10.90 34.98
C GLU A 34 -0.50 -10.32 35.54
N VAL A 35 -1.47 -10.09 34.64
CA VAL A 35 -2.84 -9.72 34.98
C VAL A 35 -3.77 -10.86 34.57
N LEU A 36 -4.61 -11.27 35.50
CA LEU A 36 -5.50 -12.40 35.35
C LEU A 36 -6.94 -12.01 35.72
N ALA A 37 -7.88 -12.37 34.86
CA ALA A 37 -9.31 -12.22 35.09
C ALA A 37 -9.90 -13.51 35.68
N TRP A 38 -10.72 -13.39 36.71
CA TRP A 38 -11.59 -14.43 37.25
C TRP A 38 -13.03 -14.09 36.91
N PHE A 39 -13.64 -14.90 36.06
CA PHE A 39 -15.05 -14.80 35.74
C PHE A 39 -15.87 -15.50 36.81
N VAL A 40 -16.81 -14.81 37.43
CA VAL A 40 -17.57 -15.30 38.58
C VAL A 40 -19.00 -15.62 38.15
N GLN A 41 -19.52 -16.75 38.60
CA GLN A 41 -20.91 -17.12 38.41
C GLN A 41 -21.45 -17.79 39.68
N ASN A 42 -22.63 -17.39 40.15
CA ASN A 42 -23.25 -17.92 41.38
C ASN A 42 -22.32 -17.88 42.61
N GLY A 43 -21.50 -16.83 42.74
CA GLY A 43 -20.58 -16.64 43.86
C GLY A 43 -19.33 -17.53 43.83
N SER A 44 -19.07 -18.23 42.72
CA SER A 44 -17.86 -19.05 42.51
C SER A 44 -17.14 -18.65 41.23
N VAL A 45 -15.81 -18.81 41.17
CA VAL A 45 -15.05 -18.61 39.93
C VAL A 45 -15.45 -19.69 38.93
N SER A 46 -16.06 -19.29 37.82
CA SER A 46 -16.50 -20.15 36.72
C SER A 46 -15.35 -20.45 35.76
N SER A 47 -14.52 -19.45 35.46
CA SER A 47 -13.32 -19.60 34.63
C SER A 47 -12.33 -18.48 34.88
N SER A 48 -11.12 -18.60 34.32
CA SER A 48 -10.10 -17.56 34.38
C SER A 48 -9.37 -17.40 33.06
N ALA A 49 -8.90 -16.18 32.77
CA ALA A 49 -8.09 -15.88 31.59
C ALA A 49 -6.92 -14.95 31.95
N THR A 50 -5.75 -15.21 31.39
CA THR A 50 -4.66 -14.23 31.40
C THR A 50 -5.03 -13.10 30.45
N VAL A 51 -5.04 -11.85 30.96
CA VAL A 51 -5.44 -10.66 30.20
C VAL A 51 -4.23 -10.05 29.50
N LEU A 52 -3.14 -9.87 30.25
CA LEU A 52 -1.87 -9.35 29.75
C LEU A 52 -0.74 -9.75 30.72
N THR A 53 0.51 -9.64 30.27
CA THR A 53 1.70 -9.72 31.13
C THR A 53 2.54 -8.50 30.86
N GLU A 54 2.64 -7.61 31.85
CA GLU A 54 3.44 -6.38 31.76
C GLU A 54 4.84 -6.64 32.32
N ARG A 55 5.89 -6.27 31.57
CA ARG A 55 7.28 -6.46 32.02
C ARG A 55 7.76 -5.31 32.91
N ASP A 56 7.16 -4.13 32.77
CA ASP A 56 7.40 -3.01 33.66
C ASP A 56 6.65 -3.21 34.99
N LEU A 57 7.38 -3.57 36.04
CA LEU A 57 6.78 -3.81 37.35
C LEU A 57 6.33 -2.52 38.06
N ASP A 58 6.83 -1.35 37.62
CA ASP A 58 6.44 -0.03 38.14
C ASP A 58 5.09 0.43 37.58
N TRP A 59 4.64 -0.15 36.46
CA TRP A 59 3.30 0.05 35.94
C TRP A 59 2.23 -0.43 36.93
N GLN A 60 1.31 0.45 37.30
CA GLN A 60 0.21 0.14 38.22
C GLN A 60 -1.14 0.30 37.51
N PRO A 61 -1.96 -0.76 37.42
CA PRO A 61 -3.33 -0.62 36.97
C PRO A 61 -4.15 0.13 38.04
N ILE A 62 -4.86 1.18 37.63
CA ILE A 62 -5.56 2.09 38.57
C ILE A 62 -6.98 1.58 38.89
N ALA A 63 -7.70 1.06 37.90
CA ALA A 63 -8.95 0.29 37.99
C ALA A 63 -9.38 -0.12 36.56
N ALA A 64 -10.13 -1.20 36.40
CA ALA A 64 -11.00 -1.34 35.23
C ALA A 64 -12.25 -0.49 35.47
N LEU A 65 -12.54 0.43 34.55
CA LEU A 65 -13.82 1.13 34.53
C LEU A 65 -14.84 0.18 33.93
N GLU A 66 -16.05 0.12 34.50
CA GLU A 66 -17.19 -0.49 33.81
C GLU A 66 -17.22 0.06 32.39
N ARG A 67 -17.51 -0.81 31.42
CA ARG A 67 -17.63 -0.42 30.01
C ARG A 67 -18.55 0.79 29.95
N SER A 68 -17.95 1.97 29.78
CA SER A 68 -18.68 3.21 29.82
C SER A 68 -19.72 3.14 28.71
N ALA A 69 -20.99 3.00 29.08
CA ALA A 69 -22.11 3.12 28.15
C ALA A 69 -22.21 4.55 27.60
N THR A 70 -21.47 5.49 28.19
CA THR A 70 -21.13 6.76 27.56
C THR A 70 -20.00 6.54 26.57
N PRO A 71 -20.24 6.78 25.26
CA PRO A 71 -19.17 6.82 24.28
C PRO A 71 -18.07 7.75 24.79
N LEU A 72 -16.80 7.36 24.66
CA LEU A 72 -15.66 8.30 24.60
C LEU A 72 -15.76 9.09 23.29
N ILE A 73 -16.87 9.82 23.14
CA ILE A 73 -17.01 10.90 22.19
C ILE A 73 -17.30 12.09 23.09
N THR A 74 -16.28 12.87 23.37
CA THR A 74 -16.51 14.31 23.42
C THR A 74 -16.29 14.78 21.98
N PRO A 75 -17.34 14.85 21.14
CA PRO A 75 -17.16 15.39 19.80
C PRO A 75 -17.00 16.90 19.96
N THR A 76 -15.99 17.43 19.29
CA THR A 76 -15.69 18.87 19.19
C THR A 76 -15.08 19.46 20.46
N GLN A 77 -13.76 19.33 20.59
CA GLN A 77 -12.99 20.44 21.13
C GLN A 77 -12.34 21.14 19.93
N THR A 78 -12.95 22.22 19.45
CA THR A 78 -12.26 23.18 18.59
C THR A 78 -11.25 23.93 19.44
N THR A 79 -10.14 23.28 19.76
CA THR A 79 -8.97 23.97 20.30
C THR A 79 -8.28 24.65 19.12
N VAL A 80 -8.72 25.84 18.75
CA VAL A 80 -7.86 26.73 17.97
C VAL A 80 -6.72 27.15 18.91
N ARG A 81 -5.66 26.35 19.01
CA ARG A 81 -4.38 26.86 19.50
C ARG A 81 -3.70 27.54 18.31
N THR A 82 -3.66 28.86 18.35
CA THR A 82 -2.74 29.65 17.53
C THR A 82 -1.37 29.62 18.22
N GLY A 83 -0.43 28.85 17.69
CA GLY A 83 0.95 28.86 18.15
C GLY A 83 1.79 27.90 17.33
N ASN A 84 2.95 28.36 16.85
CA ASN A 84 3.90 27.53 16.14
C ASN A 84 4.39 26.42 17.07
N LEU A 85 4.19 25.16 16.69
CA LEU A 85 4.99 24.07 17.23
C LEU A 85 6.43 24.28 16.71
N THR A 86 7.38 24.53 17.62
CA THR A 86 8.76 24.95 17.29
C THR A 86 9.80 23.91 17.70
N SER A 87 9.38 22.71 18.06
CA SER A 87 10.27 21.61 18.40
C SER A 87 10.06 20.49 17.40
N ASN A 88 11.14 20.04 16.75
CA ASN A 88 11.21 18.82 15.93
C ASN A 88 10.30 17.73 16.52
N GLY A 89 9.07 17.61 16.01
CA GLY A 89 8.08 16.74 16.58
C GLY A 89 8.58 15.30 16.51
N THR A 90 8.37 14.54 17.57
CA THR A 90 8.58 13.09 17.60
C THR A 90 7.29 12.44 18.11
N ILE A 91 7.15 11.12 17.96
CA ILE A 91 6.05 10.37 18.59
C ILE A 91 5.96 10.67 20.08
N ALA A 92 7.10 10.80 20.77
CA ALA A 92 7.16 11.09 22.20
C ALA A 92 6.66 12.49 22.58
N THR A 93 6.75 13.46 21.67
CA THR A 93 6.32 14.85 21.90
C THR A 93 5.01 15.18 21.20
N ALA A 94 4.29 14.18 20.71
CA ALA A 94 3.06 14.38 19.96
C ALA A 94 2.00 15.12 20.78
N GLU A 95 1.38 16.16 20.19
CA GLU A 95 0.29 16.89 20.82
C GLU A 95 -0.92 15.98 20.97
N ILE A 96 -1.45 15.86 22.19
CA ILE A 96 -2.64 15.05 22.44
C ILE A 96 -3.88 15.77 21.92
N GLN A 97 -4.63 15.09 21.05
CA GLN A 97 -5.86 15.58 20.44
C GLN A 97 -7.04 14.62 20.68
N ALA A 98 -8.24 15.17 20.52
CA ALA A 98 -9.43 14.37 20.18
C ALA A 98 -9.25 13.76 18.77
N PRO A 99 -9.99 12.70 18.39
CA PRO A 99 -9.95 12.17 17.01
C PRO A 99 -10.57 13.11 15.96
N VAL A 100 -11.25 14.17 16.40
CA VAL A 100 -11.85 15.22 15.55
C VAL A 100 -11.31 16.56 16.01
N PHE A 101 -10.49 17.21 15.19
CA PHE A 101 -9.89 18.50 15.49
C PHE A 101 -9.51 19.26 14.22
N THR A 102 -9.28 20.56 14.37
CA THR A 102 -8.66 21.40 13.33
C THR A 102 -7.46 22.12 13.93
N ARG A 103 -6.37 22.23 13.18
CA ARG A 103 -5.15 22.96 13.52
C ARG A 103 -4.64 23.76 12.34
N GLN A 104 -4.18 24.97 12.62
CA GLN A 104 -3.37 25.77 11.69
C GLN A 104 -1.96 25.79 12.25
N ASP A 105 -0.98 25.41 11.44
CA ASP A 105 0.40 25.25 11.89
C ASP A 105 1.37 25.38 10.71
N ARG A 106 2.66 25.14 10.97
CA ARG A 106 3.73 25.26 9.98
C ARG A 106 4.84 24.24 10.20
N VAL A 107 5.22 23.58 9.10
CA VAL A 107 6.49 22.85 8.99
C VAL A 107 7.49 23.66 8.17
N ASP A 108 8.77 23.55 8.50
CA ASP A 108 9.88 24.15 7.77
C ASP A 108 11.23 23.47 8.09
N ALA A 109 12.34 24.02 7.60
CA ALA A 109 13.67 23.46 7.84
C ALA A 109 14.11 23.42 9.33
N GLY A 110 13.47 24.23 10.20
CA GLY A 110 13.70 24.22 11.65
C GLY A 110 12.72 23.34 12.42
N ASN A 111 11.58 23.01 11.82
CA ASN A 111 10.59 22.07 12.33
C ASN A 111 10.07 21.21 11.17
N THR A 112 10.77 20.13 10.84
CA THR A 112 10.46 19.34 9.64
C THR A 112 9.23 18.45 9.83
N SER A 113 8.69 18.35 11.05
CA SER A 113 7.51 17.54 11.29
C SER A 113 6.76 17.86 12.58
N ASP A 114 5.43 17.84 12.49
CA ASP A 114 4.51 17.92 13.62
C ASP A 114 3.78 16.59 13.83
N PHE A 115 3.56 16.23 15.09
CA PHE A 115 2.87 15.00 15.48
C PHE A 115 1.65 15.29 16.35
N TYR A 116 0.52 14.68 16.01
CA TYR A 116 -0.74 14.78 16.74
C TYR A 116 -1.22 13.38 17.13
N ARG A 117 -1.31 13.10 18.42
CA ARG A 117 -1.71 11.80 18.98
C ARG A 117 -3.19 11.81 19.35
N PHE A 118 -3.95 10.81 18.93
CA PHE A 118 -5.33 10.60 19.38
C PHE A 118 -5.57 9.13 19.73
N THR A 119 -6.67 8.85 20.43
CA THR A 119 -7.07 7.49 20.79
C THR A 119 -8.55 7.30 20.50
N ILE A 120 -8.91 6.17 19.91
CA ILE A 120 -10.30 5.79 19.61
C ILE A 120 -10.66 4.52 20.39
N GLY A 121 -11.83 4.53 21.02
CA GLY A 121 -12.34 3.40 21.81
C GLY A 121 -13.23 2.41 21.05
N GLN A 122 -13.51 2.69 19.78
CA GLN A 122 -14.34 1.86 18.90
C GLN A 122 -13.82 1.96 17.47
N SER A 123 -14.15 0.97 16.62
CA SER A 123 -13.81 1.02 15.21
C SER A 123 -14.59 2.13 14.48
N GLY A 124 -14.02 2.62 13.39
CA GLY A 124 -14.68 3.63 12.56
C GLY A 124 -13.79 4.16 11.43
N VAL A 125 -14.36 5.03 10.62
CA VAL A 125 -13.66 5.70 9.53
C VAL A 125 -13.05 6.98 10.06
N PHE A 126 -11.72 7.08 9.98
CA PHE A 126 -10.95 8.28 10.22
C PHE A 126 -10.66 8.99 8.89
N THR A 127 -10.75 10.31 8.89
CA THR A 127 -10.28 11.15 7.77
C THR A 127 -9.39 12.26 8.28
N ALA A 128 -8.35 12.60 7.54
CA ALA A 128 -7.55 13.82 7.74
C ALA A 128 -7.44 14.55 6.40
N GLY A 129 -7.58 15.88 6.43
CA GLY A 129 -7.36 16.74 5.28
C GLY A 129 -6.30 17.78 5.60
N LEU A 130 -5.31 17.93 4.72
CA LEU A 130 -4.30 18.97 4.78
C LEU A 130 -4.62 20.00 3.68
N THR A 131 -4.90 21.24 4.06
CA THR A 131 -5.39 22.28 3.15
C THR A 131 -4.75 23.62 3.44
N GLY A 132 -4.88 24.58 2.51
CA GLY A 132 -4.33 25.92 2.70
C GLY A 132 -2.81 25.96 2.71
N LEU A 133 -2.18 24.98 2.06
CA LEU A 133 -0.74 24.81 1.97
C LEU A 133 -0.08 26.01 1.28
N THR A 134 0.95 26.59 1.90
CA THR A 134 1.78 27.64 1.29
C THR A 134 3.07 27.11 0.66
N GLY A 135 3.39 25.84 0.92
CA GLY A 135 4.49 25.08 0.35
C GLY A 135 4.20 23.58 0.39
N ASP A 136 5.21 22.77 0.10
CA ASP A 136 5.06 21.31 0.00
C ASP A 136 5.19 20.62 1.37
N ALA A 137 4.09 20.00 1.82
CA ALA A 137 4.03 19.24 3.05
C ALA A 137 3.05 18.08 2.94
N ASP A 138 3.42 16.98 3.59
CA ASP A 138 2.78 15.68 3.48
C ASP A 138 2.12 15.25 4.78
N VAL A 139 1.04 14.50 4.70
CA VAL A 139 0.31 13.94 5.83
C VAL A 139 0.33 12.42 5.81
N ARG A 140 0.68 11.82 6.96
CA ARG A 140 0.56 10.38 7.17
C ARG A 140 -0.10 10.03 8.51
N LEU A 141 -0.77 8.89 8.50
CA LEU A 141 -1.41 8.26 9.64
C LEU A 141 -0.59 7.04 10.06
N ILE A 142 -0.23 7.00 11.33
CA ILE A 142 0.67 6.01 11.91
C ILE A 142 -0.01 5.33 13.09
N GLN A 143 0.35 4.08 13.30
CA GLN A 143 0.13 3.36 14.55
C GLN A 143 1.45 2.73 14.98
N ASP A 144 2.07 3.27 16.03
CA ASP A 144 3.20 2.65 16.72
C ASP A 144 2.68 1.39 17.42
N ARG A 145 2.90 0.23 16.80
CA ARG A 145 2.30 -1.05 17.23
C ARG A 145 3.14 -1.72 18.29
N ASN A 146 4.45 -1.48 18.29
CA ASN A 146 5.39 -2.08 19.22
C ASN A 146 5.67 -1.17 20.44
N GLY A 147 5.21 0.08 20.41
CA GLY A 147 5.32 1.05 21.50
C GLY A 147 6.73 1.58 21.71
N ASN A 148 7.61 1.49 20.71
CA ASN A 148 9.02 1.85 20.84
C ASN A 148 9.30 3.33 20.53
N GLY A 149 8.29 4.11 20.10
CA GLY A 149 8.41 5.52 19.77
C GLY A 149 9.16 5.83 18.47
N SER A 150 9.50 4.80 17.69
CA SER A 150 10.06 4.88 16.34
C SER A 150 8.97 4.58 15.32
N ILE A 151 9.19 4.97 14.06
CA ILE A 151 8.25 4.68 12.97
C ILE A 151 8.91 3.65 12.08
N GLU A 152 8.39 2.43 12.10
CA GLU A 152 8.85 1.37 11.22
C GLU A 152 7.97 1.17 9.99
N ASN A 153 8.53 0.46 9.01
CA ASN A 153 7.76 -0.01 7.87
C ASN A 153 6.62 -0.94 8.35
N GLY A 154 5.40 -0.70 7.88
CA GLY A 154 4.19 -1.39 8.34
C GLY A 154 3.42 -0.69 9.47
N GLU A 155 3.99 0.37 10.06
CA GLU A 155 3.30 1.22 11.03
C GLU A 155 2.66 2.45 10.40
N ILE A 156 3.11 2.83 9.20
CA ILE A 156 2.44 3.82 8.34
C ILE A 156 1.20 3.16 7.76
N LEU A 157 0.03 3.57 8.24
CA LEU A 157 -1.25 3.00 7.82
C LEU A 157 -1.79 3.70 6.58
N ALA A 158 -1.58 5.01 6.49
CA ALA A 158 -1.92 5.79 5.32
C ALA A 158 -0.91 6.92 5.15
N TRP A 159 -0.56 7.26 3.92
CA TRP A 159 0.28 8.41 3.60
C TRP A 159 -0.21 9.00 2.29
N GLN A 160 -0.40 10.32 2.28
CA GLN A 160 -0.60 11.11 1.07
C GLN A 160 0.62 11.98 0.86
N TRP A 161 1.12 11.94 -0.37
CA TRP A 161 2.26 12.71 -0.82
C TRP A 161 1.83 13.42 -2.09
N GLU A 162 1.04 14.47 -1.92
CA GLU A 162 0.62 15.30 -3.06
C GLU A 162 1.65 16.39 -3.30
N ARG A 163 1.94 16.69 -4.57
CA ARG A 163 3.03 17.62 -4.92
C ARG A 163 2.65 19.07 -4.64
N GLY A 164 3.58 19.85 -4.09
CA GLY A 164 3.47 21.30 -3.94
C GLY A 164 2.35 21.70 -2.99
N VAL A 165 1.44 22.58 -3.43
CA VAL A 165 0.36 23.12 -2.57
C VAL A 165 -0.99 22.39 -2.76
N ALA A 166 -0.96 21.21 -3.37
CA ALA A 166 -2.16 20.41 -3.57
C ALA A 166 -2.71 19.95 -2.22
N ASN A 167 -4.04 20.00 -2.07
CA ASN A 167 -4.66 19.50 -0.85
C ASN A 167 -4.44 17.98 -0.72
N GLU A 168 -4.23 17.54 0.51
CA GLU A 168 -4.04 16.13 0.83
C GLU A 168 -5.21 15.57 1.61
N SER A 169 -5.47 14.27 1.46
CA SER A 169 -6.58 13.63 2.16
C SER A 169 -6.32 12.16 2.51
N ILE A 170 -6.32 11.85 3.80
CA ILE A 170 -6.33 10.47 4.29
C ILE A 170 -7.76 10.05 4.56
N ARG A 171 -8.09 8.82 4.17
CA ARG A 171 -9.25 8.06 4.65
C ARG A 171 -8.79 6.67 5.06
N ARG A 172 -9.13 6.23 6.27
CA ARG A 172 -8.81 4.87 6.74
C ARG A 172 -9.85 4.35 7.73
N PHE A 173 -10.23 3.09 7.58
CA PHE A 173 -10.93 2.38 8.64
C PHE A 173 -9.93 1.97 9.73
N LEU A 174 -10.22 2.34 10.97
CA LEU A 174 -9.37 2.09 12.13
C LEU A 174 -10.10 1.23 13.17
N ALA A 175 -9.35 0.38 13.84
CA ALA A 175 -9.80 -0.38 15.00
C ALA A 175 -9.57 0.44 16.30
N PRO A 176 -10.09 0.03 17.47
CA PRO A 176 -9.73 0.69 18.73
C PRO A 176 -8.22 0.72 18.93
N GLY A 177 -7.69 1.87 19.35
CA GLY A 177 -6.25 2.04 19.50
C GLY A 177 -5.81 3.50 19.57
N THR A 178 -4.50 3.66 19.77
CA THR A 178 -3.82 4.96 19.72
C THR A 178 -3.18 5.13 18.34
N TYR A 179 -3.32 6.34 17.79
CA TYR A 179 -2.87 6.68 16.45
C TYR A 179 -2.20 8.05 16.46
N TYR A 180 -1.40 8.29 15.43
CA TYR A 180 -0.67 9.55 15.23
C TYR A 180 -0.94 10.06 13.82
N VAL A 181 -1.32 11.33 13.70
CA VAL A 181 -1.21 12.07 12.44
C VAL A 181 0.12 12.80 12.47
N GLN A 182 0.90 12.64 11.42
CA GLN A 182 2.14 13.37 11.23
C GLN A 182 1.99 14.25 9.99
N VAL A 183 2.34 15.53 10.13
CA VAL A 183 2.56 16.44 8.99
C VAL A 183 4.08 16.61 8.83
N LEU A 184 4.59 16.50 7.61
CA LEU A 184 6.02 16.52 7.29
C LEU A 184 6.31 17.57 6.24
N SER A 185 7.39 18.33 6.39
CA SER A 185 7.88 19.16 5.28
C SER A 185 8.46 18.28 4.18
N TYR A 186 8.09 18.49 2.92
CA TYR A 186 8.79 17.86 1.81
C TYR A 186 10.12 18.59 1.55
N ASN A 187 11.25 17.88 1.62
CA ASN A 187 12.61 18.41 1.39
C ASN A 187 12.90 19.72 2.18
N ASN A 188 12.50 19.77 3.45
CA ASN A 188 12.68 20.90 4.36
C ASN A 188 12.04 22.22 3.87
N GLN A 189 11.08 22.16 2.96
CA GLN A 189 10.34 23.34 2.50
C GLN A 189 9.46 23.88 3.62
N ALA A 190 9.30 25.20 3.65
CA ALA A 190 8.35 25.84 4.54
C ALA A 190 6.94 25.73 3.97
N ALA A 191 6.00 25.23 4.77
CA ALA A 191 4.60 25.14 4.43
C ALA A 191 3.76 25.45 5.66
N ASP A 192 3.00 26.53 5.59
CA ASP A 192 1.89 26.78 6.50
C ASP A 192 0.70 25.94 6.02
N PHE A 193 -0.09 25.38 6.93
CA PHE A 193 -1.18 24.47 6.59
C PHE A 193 -2.35 24.56 7.56
N THR A 194 -3.49 24.01 7.15
CA THR A 194 -4.64 23.69 8.00
C THR A 194 -4.90 22.19 7.95
N LEU A 195 -4.65 21.49 9.07
CA LEU A 195 -4.99 20.09 9.28
C LEU A 195 -6.39 19.99 9.89
N SER A 196 -7.30 19.27 9.25
CA SER A 196 -8.63 18.97 9.79
C SER A 196 -8.88 17.48 9.81
N THR A 197 -9.31 16.94 10.94
CA THR A 197 -9.60 15.52 11.13
C THR A 197 -11.05 15.27 11.46
N ASN A 198 -11.54 14.08 11.12
CA ASN A 198 -12.87 13.61 11.47
C ASN A 198 -12.83 12.11 11.76
N PHE A 199 -13.78 11.64 12.56
CA PHE A 199 -13.94 10.24 12.90
C PHE A 199 -15.41 9.87 13.01
N THR A 200 -15.82 8.89 12.21
CA THR A 200 -17.18 8.36 12.19
C THR A 200 -17.15 6.91 12.63
N ALA A 201 -17.72 6.62 13.81
CA ALA A 201 -17.80 5.26 14.33
C ALA A 201 -18.57 4.33 13.39
N GLY A 202 -18.11 3.08 13.24
CA GLY A 202 -18.71 2.12 12.35
C GLY A 202 -18.03 0.75 12.41
N ALA A 203 -18.77 -0.29 12.03
CA ALA A 203 -18.25 -1.66 11.98
C ALA A 203 -17.49 -1.98 10.68
N SER A 204 -17.64 -1.16 9.64
CA SER A 204 -17.00 -1.32 8.33
C SER A 204 -16.86 0.03 7.61
N ASP A 205 -16.08 0.06 6.52
CA ASP A 205 -16.03 1.19 5.59
C ASP A 205 -16.69 0.82 4.25
N PRO A 206 -17.89 1.34 3.94
CA PRO A 206 -18.59 1.04 2.69
C PRO A 206 -17.89 1.63 1.45
N GLN A 207 -16.93 2.54 1.62
CA GLN A 207 -16.16 3.14 0.52
C GLN A 207 -14.79 2.49 0.32
N GLN A 208 -14.45 1.47 1.12
CA GLN A 208 -13.20 0.75 0.96
C GLN A 208 -13.14 0.13 -0.45
N PHE A 209 -11.97 0.21 -1.07
CA PHE A 209 -11.72 -0.48 -2.32
C PHE A 209 -11.64 -1.99 -2.08
N GLN A 210 -12.33 -2.76 -2.92
CA GLN A 210 -12.42 -4.21 -2.83
C GLN A 210 -12.15 -4.84 -4.18
N ILE A 211 -11.45 -5.97 -4.17
CA ILE A 211 -11.19 -6.79 -5.35
C ILE A 211 -11.99 -8.07 -5.20
N ASN A 212 -12.91 -8.31 -6.13
CA ASN A 212 -13.69 -9.55 -6.15
C ASN A 212 -13.03 -10.54 -7.10
N LEU A 213 -12.36 -11.56 -6.54
CA LEU A 213 -11.69 -12.59 -7.31
C LEU A 213 -12.66 -13.70 -7.73
N THR A 214 -12.62 -14.07 -9.00
CA THR A 214 -13.26 -15.30 -9.50
C THR A 214 -12.19 -16.22 -10.09
N PHE A 215 -12.28 -17.52 -9.81
CA PHE A 215 -11.32 -18.51 -10.31
C PHE A 215 -12.01 -19.44 -11.30
N ALA A 216 -11.40 -19.60 -12.47
CA ALA A 216 -11.87 -20.54 -13.47
C ALA A 216 -11.58 -22.00 -13.06
N ASP A 217 -12.38 -22.93 -13.61
CA ASP A 217 -12.22 -24.38 -13.39
C ASP A 217 -10.89 -24.92 -13.94
N SER A 218 -10.30 -24.24 -14.93
CA SER A 218 -8.97 -24.52 -15.48
C SER A 218 -7.87 -24.53 -14.40
N LEU A 219 -8.10 -23.85 -13.28
CA LEU A 219 -7.18 -23.77 -12.14
C LEU A 219 -7.43 -24.84 -11.07
N ALA A 220 -8.18 -25.90 -11.35
CA ALA A 220 -8.44 -26.99 -10.39
C ALA A 220 -7.16 -27.60 -9.78
N GLY A 221 -6.03 -27.53 -10.48
CA GLY A 221 -4.72 -27.98 -9.99
C GLY A 221 -4.04 -27.04 -8.97
N LEU A 222 -4.52 -25.81 -8.79
CA LEU A 222 -3.98 -24.85 -7.83
C LEU A 222 -4.49 -25.16 -6.41
N ASN A 223 -3.57 -25.38 -5.47
CA ASN A 223 -3.89 -25.73 -4.09
C ASN A 223 -4.42 -24.52 -3.29
N SER A 224 -4.90 -24.78 -2.07
CA SER A 224 -5.48 -23.72 -1.22
C SER A 224 -4.48 -22.64 -0.82
N ALA A 225 -3.22 -22.99 -0.58
CA ALA A 225 -2.18 -22.04 -0.20
C ALA A 225 -1.86 -21.06 -1.35
N ALA A 226 -1.76 -21.56 -2.57
CA ALA A 226 -1.57 -20.73 -3.76
C ALA A 226 -2.80 -19.86 -4.06
N ARG A 227 -4.03 -20.35 -3.83
CA ARG A 227 -5.25 -19.52 -3.94
C ARG A 227 -5.31 -18.41 -2.88
N ASP A 228 -4.89 -18.71 -1.65
CA ASP A 228 -4.79 -17.70 -0.59
C ASP A 228 -3.70 -16.67 -0.91
N ALA A 229 -2.57 -17.08 -1.50
CA ALA A 229 -1.55 -16.16 -1.98
C ALA A 229 -2.07 -15.15 -3.02
N ILE A 230 -2.88 -15.59 -3.99
CA ILE A 230 -3.57 -14.70 -4.94
C ILE A 230 -4.53 -13.74 -4.19
N SER A 231 -5.24 -14.26 -3.19
CA SER A 231 -6.13 -13.44 -2.34
C SER A 231 -5.36 -12.43 -1.49
N GLN A 232 -4.16 -12.76 -1.02
CA GLN A 232 -3.26 -11.84 -0.32
C GLN A 232 -2.76 -10.74 -1.26
N ALA A 233 -2.45 -11.05 -2.52
CA ALA A 233 -2.09 -10.06 -3.53
C ALA A 233 -3.26 -9.07 -3.77
N ALA A 234 -4.50 -9.56 -3.82
CA ALA A 234 -5.67 -8.69 -3.88
C ALA A 234 -5.79 -7.78 -2.65
N ARG A 235 -5.69 -8.34 -1.43
CA ARG A 235 -5.74 -7.56 -0.17
C ARG A 235 -4.65 -6.51 -0.07
N PHE A 236 -3.47 -6.78 -0.63
CA PHE A 236 -2.41 -5.79 -0.73
C PHE A 236 -2.88 -4.56 -1.52
N TRP A 237 -3.44 -4.77 -2.71
CA TRP A 237 -3.98 -3.70 -3.55
C TRP A 237 -5.21 -3.00 -2.94
N GLU A 238 -6.05 -3.70 -2.20
CA GLU A 238 -7.13 -3.09 -1.39
C GLU A 238 -6.59 -2.15 -0.30
N GLY A 239 -5.37 -2.37 0.17
CA GLY A 239 -4.66 -1.48 1.10
C GLY A 239 -3.99 -0.29 0.43
N VAL A 240 -3.65 -0.41 -0.86
CA VAL A 240 -2.99 0.58 -1.72
C VAL A 240 -4.00 1.57 -2.32
N ILE A 241 -5.15 1.10 -2.81
CA ILE A 241 -6.13 1.96 -3.49
C ILE A 241 -7.15 2.53 -2.50
N VAL A 242 -7.29 3.85 -2.49
CA VAL A 242 -8.16 4.58 -1.57
C VAL A 242 -9.51 4.84 -2.24
N GLY A 243 -10.31 3.78 -2.33
CA GLY A 243 -11.70 3.82 -2.82
C GLY A 243 -11.84 4.05 -4.33
N ALA A 244 -13.03 4.52 -4.74
CA ALA A 244 -13.31 4.83 -6.14
C ALA A 244 -12.45 6.01 -6.64
N SER A 245 -12.05 5.95 -7.91
CA SER A 245 -11.22 6.98 -8.55
C SER A 245 -11.80 7.40 -9.90
N ALA A 246 -11.18 8.39 -10.53
CA ALA A 246 -11.57 8.83 -11.87
C ALA A 246 -11.45 7.72 -12.93
N ILE A 247 -10.58 6.72 -12.69
CA ILE A 247 -10.31 5.62 -13.62
C ILE A 247 -11.11 4.35 -13.34
N THR A 248 -11.82 4.21 -12.21
CA THR A 248 -12.71 3.04 -11.96
C THR A 248 -14.18 3.37 -11.75
N ARG A 249 -14.50 4.54 -11.20
CA ARG A 249 -15.87 4.97 -10.81
C ARG A 249 -16.59 4.06 -9.79
N SER A 250 -15.98 2.93 -9.43
CA SER A 250 -16.48 1.93 -8.49
C SER A 250 -15.39 1.66 -7.45
N ASN A 251 -15.82 1.36 -6.21
CA ASN A 251 -14.94 0.85 -5.17
C ASN A 251 -14.85 -0.69 -5.18
N ILE A 252 -15.50 -1.38 -6.11
CA ILE A 252 -15.36 -2.82 -6.32
C ILE A 252 -14.81 -3.06 -7.72
N LEU A 253 -13.69 -3.77 -7.81
CA LEU A 253 -13.11 -4.23 -9.07
C LEU A 253 -13.14 -5.76 -9.16
N PRO A 254 -13.97 -6.35 -10.04
CA PRO A 254 -13.91 -7.78 -10.29
C PRO A 254 -12.65 -8.13 -11.09
N ILE A 255 -11.93 -9.18 -10.68
CA ILE A 255 -10.80 -9.74 -11.41
C ILE A 255 -11.00 -11.24 -11.62
N ALA A 256 -11.04 -11.65 -12.87
CA ALA A 256 -11.15 -13.07 -13.24
C ALA A 256 -9.75 -13.69 -13.38
N ILE A 257 -9.52 -14.82 -12.72
CA ILE A 257 -8.29 -15.60 -12.76
C ILE A 257 -8.55 -16.88 -13.56
N ASP A 258 -7.88 -17.01 -14.70
CA ASP A 258 -7.91 -18.18 -15.58
C ASP A 258 -6.54 -18.87 -15.62
N GLY A 259 -6.49 -20.09 -16.16
CA GLY A 259 -5.29 -20.86 -16.37
C GLY A 259 -5.18 -21.29 -17.83
N GLN A 260 -4.04 -21.00 -18.46
CA GLN A 260 -3.74 -21.47 -19.82
C GLN A 260 -2.32 -22.04 -19.90
N SER A 261 -2.10 -23.01 -20.79
CA SER A 261 -0.74 -23.44 -21.10
C SER A 261 -0.09 -22.41 -22.03
N LEU A 262 0.79 -21.57 -21.48
CA LEU A 262 1.50 -20.56 -22.27
C LEU A 262 2.67 -21.22 -22.99
N THR A 263 2.51 -21.43 -24.29
CA THR A 263 3.51 -22.10 -25.14
C THR A 263 4.06 -21.18 -26.20
N ALA A 264 5.30 -21.45 -26.64
CA ALA A 264 5.87 -20.85 -27.82
C ALA A 264 4.96 -21.04 -29.05
N GLN A 265 5.20 -20.28 -30.11
CA GLN A 265 4.36 -20.29 -31.32
C GLN A 265 4.24 -21.67 -31.99
N ASP A 266 5.21 -22.56 -31.77
CA ASP A 266 5.19 -23.94 -32.25
C ASP A 266 4.37 -24.90 -31.37
N GLY A 267 3.83 -24.41 -30.25
CA GLY A 267 3.01 -25.17 -29.30
C GLY A 267 3.79 -26.09 -28.36
N THR A 268 5.12 -26.12 -28.43
CA THR A 268 5.92 -27.17 -27.76
C THR A 268 6.62 -26.68 -26.49
N ALA A 269 7.32 -25.55 -26.58
CA ALA A 269 8.13 -25.01 -25.48
C ALA A 269 7.30 -24.14 -24.53
N ASP A 270 7.64 -24.15 -23.25
CA ASP A 270 7.14 -23.15 -22.29
C ASP A 270 7.69 -21.77 -22.65
N THR A 271 6.85 -20.73 -22.64
CA THR A 271 7.29 -19.36 -22.90
C THR A 271 8.11 -18.77 -21.76
N GLY A 272 8.17 -19.43 -20.59
CA GLY A 272 8.78 -18.87 -19.39
C GLY A 272 7.96 -17.75 -18.75
N THR A 273 6.85 -17.34 -19.36
CA THR A 273 5.87 -16.40 -18.79
C THR A 273 5.17 -17.07 -17.61
N LEU A 274 5.16 -16.42 -16.46
CA LEU A 274 4.52 -16.96 -15.25
C LEU A 274 3.01 -16.66 -15.26
N ALA A 275 2.65 -15.43 -15.62
CA ALA A 275 1.28 -14.98 -15.72
C ALA A 275 1.16 -13.81 -16.71
N LEU A 276 -0.07 -13.46 -17.07
CA LEU A 276 -0.40 -12.31 -17.90
C LEU A 276 -1.65 -11.64 -17.37
N SER A 277 -1.61 -10.33 -17.18
CA SER A 277 -2.76 -9.57 -16.69
C SER A 277 -3.00 -8.27 -17.44
N GLY A 278 -4.26 -7.83 -17.40
CA GLY A 278 -4.63 -6.53 -17.95
C GLY A 278 -6.06 -6.11 -17.57
N PRO A 279 -6.39 -4.83 -17.81
CA PRO A 279 -7.72 -4.31 -17.59
C PRO A 279 -8.63 -4.65 -18.77
N SER A 280 -9.93 -4.77 -18.51
CA SER A 280 -10.94 -4.47 -19.52
C SER A 280 -11.43 -3.04 -19.33
N LEU A 281 -11.49 -2.31 -20.44
CA LEU A 281 -11.66 -0.87 -20.47
C LEU A 281 -12.98 -0.50 -21.13
N THR A 282 -13.53 0.64 -20.71
CA THR A 282 -14.60 1.34 -21.42
C THR A 282 -14.30 2.84 -21.42
N LEU A 283 -15.18 3.61 -22.06
CA LEU A 283 -15.16 5.07 -22.00
C LEU A 283 -16.37 5.56 -21.21
N ASP A 284 -16.17 6.60 -20.41
CA ASP A 284 -17.30 7.32 -19.82
C ASP A 284 -17.94 8.30 -20.80
N ALA A 285 -19.02 8.96 -20.39
CA ALA A 285 -19.73 9.94 -21.22
C ALA A 285 -18.91 11.18 -21.61
N ALA A 286 -17.70 11.33 -21.06
CA ALA A 286 -16.75 12.39 -21.38
C ALA A 286 -15.48 11.82 -22.03
N ASP A 287 -15.56 10.63 -22.63
CA ASP A 287 -14.50 9.96 -23.38
C ASP A 287 -13.24 9.62 -22.55
N ASN A 288 -13.37 9.55 -21.22
CA ASN A 288 -12.29 9.15 -20.34
C ASN A 288 -12.23 7.62 -20.21
N ILE A 289 -11.01 7.08 -20.18
CA ILE A 289 -10.80 5.65 -19.93
C ILE A 289 -11.27 5.27 -18.53
N VAL A 290 -12.05 4.20 -18.45
CA VAL A 290 -12.50 3.58 -17.21
C VAL A 290 -12.17 2.09 -17.22
N ILE A 291 -11.48 1.62 -16.19
CA ILE A 291 -11.25 0.21 -15.89
C ILE A 291 -12.50 -0.36 -15.23
N THR A 292 -13.09 -1.38 -15.84
CA THR A 292 -14.35 -1.98 -15.37
C THR A 292 -14.15 -3.34 -14.70
N ARG A 293 -13.12 -4.08 -15.10
CA ARG A 293 -12.74 -5.39 -14.57
C ARG A 293 -11.28 -5.68 -14.93
N GLY A 294 -10.70 -6.68 -14.28
CA GLY A 294 -9.41 -7.24 -14.63
C GLY A 294 -9.50 -8.68 -15.11
N THR A 295 -8.50 -9.09 -15.87
CA THR A 295 -8.23 -10.50 -16.15
C THR A 295 -6.79 -10.84 -15.78
N SER A 296 -6.59 -12.07 -15.31
CA SER A 296 -5.27 -12.64 -15.07
C SER A 296 -5.26 -14.09 -15.53
N THR A 297 -4.23 -14.45 -16.29
CA THR A 297 -4.04 -15.81 -16.81
C THR A 297 -2.75 -16.37 -16.24
N LEU A 298 -2.86 -17.41 -15.41
CA LEU A 298 -1.72 -18.16 -14.89
C LEU A 298 -1.23 -19.19 -15.91
N ASN A 299 0.09 -19.34 -16.03
CA ASN A 299 0.66 -20.41 -16.85
C ASN A 299 0.46 -21.77 -16.18
N LEU A 300 -0.37 -22.63 -16.76
CA LEU A 300 -0.66 -23.96 -16.23
C LEU A 300 0.58 -24.87 -16.14
N ARG A 301 1.61 -24.60 -16.94
CA ARG A 301 2.89 -25.34 -16.87
C ARG A 301 3.68 -25.05 -15.59
N ARG A 302 3.29 -23.99 -14.85
CA ARG A 302 3.94 -23.50 -13.63
C ARG A 302 3.16 -23.79 -12.35
N ILE A 303 2.03 -24.50 -12.44
CA ILE A 303 1.19 -24.82 -11.27
C ILE A 303 1.95 -25.55 -10.16
N ALA A 304 2.86 -26.47 -10.50
CA ALA A 304 3.68 -27.16 -9.50
C ALA A 304 4.61 -26.19 -8.74
N GLU A 305 5.18 -25.22 -9.43
CA GLU A 305 6.03 -24.16 -8.86
C GLU A 305 5.22 -23.23 -7.96
N PHE A 306 4.05 -22.79 -8.43
CA PHE A 306 3.10 -21.97 -7.68
C PHE A 306 2.60 -22.65 -6.41
N ASN A 307 2.24 -23.93 -6.50
CA ASN A 307 1.79 -24.73 -5.35
C ASN A 307 2.90 -24.93 -4.32
N SER A 308 4.16 -25.01 -4.77
CA SER A 308 5.32 -25.20 -3.89
C SER A 308 5.82 -23.89 -3.28
N ASN A 309 5.57 -22.75 -3.95
CA ASN A 309 6.03 -21.42 -3.51
C ASN A 309 4.88 -20.40 -3.48
N PRO A 310 3.90 -20.50 -2.57
CA PRO A 310 2.77 -19.57 -2.52
C PRO A 310 3.17 -18.11 -2.32
N LEU A 311 4.19 -17.80 -1.53
CA LEU A 311 4.65 -16.42 -1.34
C LEU A 311 5.26 -15.84 -2.62
N TYR A 312 5.94 -16.67 -3.41
CA TYR A 312 6.44 -16.27 -4.73
C TYR A 312 5.29 -15.97 -5.68
N LEU A 313 4.26 -16.84 -5.70
CA LEU A 313 3.03 -16.57 -6.45
C LEU A 313 2.35 -15.28 -5.98
N ARG A 314 2.28 -15.01 -4.67
CA ARG A 314 1.70 -13.77 -4.16
C ARG A 314 2.40 -12.56 -4.80
N ASP A 315 3.73 -12.53 -4.79
CA ASP A 315 4.48 -11.39 -5.29
C ASP A 315 4.33 -11.23 -6.81
N ILE A 316 4.32 -12.33 -7.58
CA ILE A 316 3.95 -12.33 -9.01
C ILE A 316 2.55 -11.74 -9.19
N MET A 317 1.58 -12.12 -8.38
CA MET A 317 0.21 -11.63 -8.53
C MET A 317 0.05 -10.18 -8.11
N ILE A 318 0.89 -9.66 -7.21
CA ILE A 318 0.94 -8.22 -6.95
C ILE A 318 1.41 -7.50 -8.21
N HIS A 319 2.45 -8.00 -8.89
CA HIS A 319 2.90 -7.47 -10.19
C HIS A 319 1.80 -7.52 -11.26
N GLU A 320 1.19 -8.69 -11.46
CA GLU A 320 0.15 -8.87 -12.48
C GLU A 320 -1.06 -7.98 -12.24
N PHE A 321 -1.48 -7.81 -10.98
CA PHE A 321 -2.56 -6.90 -10.65
C PHE A 321 -2.20 -5.43 -10.90
N ALA A 322 -0.93 -5.02 -10.83
CA ALA A 322 -0.53 -3.68 -11.27
C ALA A 322 -0.91 -3.42 -12.74
N HIS A 323 -0.72 -4.43 -13.61
CA HIS A 323 -1.14 -4.35 -15.01
C HIS A 323 -2.66 -4.25 -15.16
N VAL A 324 -3.44 -4.93 -14.31
CA VAL A 324 -4.90 -4.73 -14.22
C VAL A 324 -5.24 -3.29 -13.86
N PHE A 325 -4.44 -2.62 -13.02
CA PHE A 325 -4.66 -1.22 -12.67
C PHE A 325 -4.19 -0.22 -13.74
N GLY A 326 -3.71 -0.70 -14.89
CA GLY A 326 -3.33 0.16 -16.01
C GLY A 326 -1.82 0.43 -16.10
N PHE A 327 -1.02 -0.09 -15.17
CA PHE A 327 0.42 0.06 -15.23
C PHE A 327 0.97 -0.62 -16.48
N GLY A 328 1.73 0.10 -17.30
CA GLY A 328 2.22 -0.37 -18.61
C GLY A 328 1.12 -0.39 -19.67
N THR A 329 -0.06 -0.94 -19.35
CA THR A 329 -1.16 -1.17 -20.29
C THR A 329 -1.89 0.11 -20.73
N ILE A 330 -1.83 1.19 -19.95
CA ILE A 330 -2.49 2.49 -20.25
C ILE A 330 -1.47 3.65 -20.23
N TRP A 331 -0.21 3.38 -20.56
CA TRP A 331 0.82 4.43 -20.65
C TRP A 331 0.77 5.25 -21.94
N GLN A 332 -0.05 4.86 -22.90
CA GLN A 332 -0.25 5.56 -24.16
C GLN A 332 -1.73 5.65 -24.51
N PRO A 333 -2.12 6.59 -25.38
CA PRO A 333 -3.48 6.64 -25.89
C PRO A 333 -3.86 5.32 -26.58
N LEU A 334 -5.06 4.82 -26.26
CA LEU A 334 -5.62 3.61 -26.83
C LEU A 334 -6.70 3.97 -27.86
N GLU A 335 -6.76 3.23 -28.96
CA GLU A 335 -7.78 3.40 -29.98
C GLU A 335 -9.02 2.54 -29.67
N PHE A 336 -10.16 3.18 -29.52
CA PHE A 336 -11.46 2.56 -29.35
C PHE A 336 -12.22 2.64 -30.68
N SER A 337 -12.73 1.49 -31.15
CA SER A 337 -13.55 1.40 -32.35
C SER A 337 -15.01 1.16 -31.98
N PHE A 338 -15.92 1.94 -32.57
CA PHE A 338 -17.35 1.88 -32.30
C PHE A 338 -18.09 1.10 -33.39
N THR A 339 -19.32 0.66 -33.09
CA THR A 339 -20.15 -0.13 -34.01
C THR A 339 -20.55 0.61 -35.29
N ASP A 340 -20.55 1.95 -35.26
CA ASP A 340 -20.79 2.80 -36.44
C ASP A 340 -19.53 2.98 -37.33
N GLY A 341 -18.41 2.37 -36.94
CA GLY A 341 -17.13 2.44 -37.63
C GLY A 341 -16.26 3.65 -37.25
N SER A 342 -16.74 4.53 -36.37
CA SER A 342 -15.94 5.63 -35.84
C SER A 342 -14.85 5.12 -34.90
N LYS A 343 -13.80 5.93 -34.72
CA LYS A 343 -12.64 5.61 -33.89
C LYS A 343 -12.28 6.81 -33.01
N LEU A 344 -11.88 6.52 -31.77
CA LEU A 344 -11.45 7.52 -30.80
C LEU A 344 -10.15 7.09 -30.13
N LEU A 345 -9.18 7.99 -30.08
CA LEU A 345 -8.00 7.84 -29.24
C LEU A 345 -8.27 8.46 -27.88
N ALA A 346 -8.28 7.63 -26.83
CA ALA A 346 -8.49 8.09 -25.46
C ALA A 346 -7.27 7.80 -24.59
N GLY A 347 -7.10 8.57 -23.52
CA GLY A 347 -5.98 8.46 -22.59
C GLY A 347 -4.84 9.44 -22.86
N LYS A 348 -3.80 9.34 -22.04
CA LYS A 348 -2.64 10.24 -22.06
C LYS A 348 -1.40 9.48 -22.51
N ASN A 349 -0.45 10.19 -23.13
CA ASN A 349 0.86 9.62 -23.44
C ASN A 349 1.84 9.91 -22.30
N TRP A 350 2.25 8.88 -21.58
CA TRP A 350 3.15 8.95 -20.43
C TRP A 350 4.59 8.58 -20.75
N ILE A 351 4.82 7.90 -21.87
CA ILE A 351 6.13 7.41 -22.27
C ILE A 351 6.65 8.06 -23.55
N ASN A 352 7.96 8.03 -23.72
CA ASN A 352 8.66 8.32 -24.95
C ASN A 352 9.39 7.04 -25.39
N ARG A 353 8.92 6.43 -26.48
CA ARG A 353 9.49 5.18 -27.02
C ARG A 353 10.86 5.39 -27.65
N SER A 354 11.15 6.58 -28.18
CA SER A 354 12.41 6.86 -28.87
C SER A 354 13.62 6.79 -27.94
N ASN A 355 13.43 7.10 -26.66
CA ASN A 355 14.47 7.03 -25.64
C ASN A 355 14.13 6.05 -24.51
N ALA A 356 13.05 5.26 -24.64
CA ALA A 356 12.55 4.34 -23.63
C ALA A 356 12.48 4.98 -22.23
N THR A 357 11.70 6.07 -22.11
CA THR A 357 11.47 6.71 -20.80
C THR A 357 10.01 6.97 -20.47
N TYR A 358 9.68 6.94 -19.18
CA TYR A 358 8.47 7.54 -18.62
C TYR A 358 8.73 9.01 -18.24
N ARG A 359 7.72 9.87 -18.35
CA ARG A 359 7.82 11.33 -18.18
C ARG A 359 8.41 11.75 -16.84
N ALA A 360 9.29 12.75 -16.89
CA ALA A 360 9.89 13.38 -15.72
C ALA A 360 8.91 14.22 -14.90
N ASP A 361 8.03 14.98 -15.56
CA ASP A 361 6.99 15.76 -14.91
C ASP A 361 5.75 14.90 -14.67
N SER A 362 5.87 14.01 -13.68
CA SER A 362 4.87 13.04 -13.26
C SER A 362 5.11 12.67 -11.80
N TYR A 363 4.13 12.14 -11.08
CA TYR A 363 4.34 11.65 -9.72
C TYR A 363 5.42 10.56 -9.68
N ALA A 364 5.40 9.63 -10.64
CA ALA A 364 6.45 8.62 -10.80
C ALA A 364 7.84 9.26 -10.99
N GLY A 365 7.94 10.29 -11.83
CA GLY A 365 9.20 10.97 -12.15
C GLY A 365 9.80 11.71 -10.97
N TRP A 366 8.96 12.30 -10.10
CA TRP A 366 9.41 12.85 -8.83
C TRP A 366 9.83 11.76 -7.84
N ALA A 367 9.10 10.64 -7.79
CA ALA A 367 9.46 9.50 -6.93
C ALA A 367 10.83 8.93 -7.30
N TYR A 368 11.13 8.90 -8.60
CA TYR A 368 12.46 8.52 -9.08
C TYR A 368 13.53 9.56 -8.72
N GLY A 369 13.22 10.85 -8.81
CA GLY A 369 14.09 11.91 -8.31
C GLY A 369 14.44 11.76 -6.83
N ASP A 370 13.48 11.37 -6.00
CA ASP A 370 13.68 11.11 -4.57
C ASP A 370 14.56 9.87 -4.35
N LEU A 371 14.34 8.79 -5.10
CA LEU A 371 15.20 7.60 -5.07
C LEU A 371 16.65 7.89 -5.51
N LEU A 372 16.85 8.88 -6.37
CA LEU A 372 18.17 9.37 -6.78
C LEU A 372 18.77 10.38 -5.79
N GLY A 373 17.97 10.89 -4.84
CA GLY A 373 18.35 12.00 -3.96
C GLY A 373 18.47 13.34 -4.66
N THR A 374 17.93 13.50 -5.88
CA THR A 374 17.95 14.77 -6.61
C THR A 374 16.78 15.68 -6.26
N PHE A 375 15.68 15.11 -5.73
CA PHE A 375 14.45 15.84 -5.40
C PHE A 375 13.94 16.70 -6.55
N THR A 376 14.05 16.18 -7.78
CA THR A 376 13.59 16.83 -9.01
C THR A 376 12.96 15.79 -9.92
N GLY A 377 11.89 16.19 -10.63
CA GLY A 377 11.24 15.34 -11.61
C GLY A 377 12.23 14.80 -12.64
N THR A 378 12.42 13.48 -12.66
CA THR A 378 13.43 12.80 -13.47
C THR A 378 12.77 11.75 -14.37
N ALA A 379 13.16 11.73 -15.65
CA ALA A 379 12.62 10.74 -16.58
C ALA A 379 13.09 9.33 -16.18
N ILE A 380 12.15 8.38 -16.16
CA ILE A 380 12.40 7.03 -15.63
C ILE A 380 12.72 6.09 -16.81
N PRO A 381 13.82 5.35 -16.79
CA PRO A 381 14.08 4.30 -17.77
C PRO A 381 12.98 3.21 -17.75
N ILE A 382 12.41 2.90 -18.90
CA ILE A 382 11.47 1.77 -19.08
C ILE A 382 12.14 0.69 -19.92
N GLU A 383 11.73 -0.56 -19.74
CA GLU A 383 12.31 -1.69 -20.47
C GLU A 383 12.14 -1.48 -21.99
N PRO A 384 13.23 -1.29 -22.76
CA PRO A 384 13.14 -0.98 -24.19
C PRO A 384 12.57 -2.11 -25.05
N GLN A 385 12.50 -3.34 -24.54
CA GLN A 385 11.99 -4.49 -25.29
C GLN A 385 10.48 -4.68 -25.13
N ILE A 386 9.93 -4.32 -23.98
CA ILE A 386 8.55 -4.66 -23.59
C ILE A 386 7.70 -3.39 -23.38
N PHE A 387 8.29 -2.24 -23.01
CA PHE A 387 7.65 -0.93 -22.82
C PHE A 387 6.49 -0.87 -21.79
N PHE A 388 6.22 -1.96 -21.07
CA PHE A 388 5.16 -2.06 -20.06
C PHE A 388 5.71 -2.16 -18.63
N HIS A 389 7.03 -2.09 -18.49
CA HIS A 389 7.79 -2.35 -17.26
C HIS A 389 8.87 -1.29 -17.05
N TRP A 390 9.34 -1.18 -15.81
CA TRP A 390 10.59 -0.48 -15.54
C TRP A 390 11.79 -1.25 -16.12
N ASP A 391 12.86 -0.53 -16.42
CA ASP A 391 14.09 -1.13 -16.95
C ASP A 391 14.76 -2.06 -15.93
N GLU A 392 14.88 -3.34 -16.26
CA GLU A 392 15.46 -4.37 -15.37
C GLU A 392 16.87 -3.99 -14.91
N SER A 393 17.71 -3.50 -15.84
CA SER A 393 19.12 -3.22 -15.55
C SER A 393 19.29 -2.06 -14.56
N ARG A 394 18.28 -1.19 -14.48
CA ARG A 394 18.27 -0.03 -13.60
C ARG A 394 17.60 -0.31 -12.26
N PHE A 395 16.53 -1.09 -12.25
CA PHE A 395 15.67 -1.25 -11.10
C PHE A 395 15.76 -2.63 -10.43
N ASP A 396 16.30 -3.64 -11.11
CA ASP A 396 16.58 -4.99 -10.60
C ASP A 396 15.35 -5.55 -9.86
N THR A 397 15.45 -5.77 -8.55
CA THR A 397 14.38 -6.31 -7.69
C THR A 397 13.09 -5.47 -7.57
N GLU A 398 12.95 -4.30 -8.21
CA GLU A 398 11.68 -3.55 -8.13
C GLU A 398 10.53 -4.36 -8.74
N LEU A 399 9.38 -4.41 -8.06
CA LEU A 399 8.27 -5.28 -8.43
C LEU A 399 7.87 -5.26 -9.91
N MET A 400 7.88 -4.09 -10.56
CA MET A 400 7.38 -3.86 -11.91
C MET A 400 8.48 -3.85 -12.97
N THR A 401 9.64 -4.45 -12.69
CA THR A 401 10.57 -4.89 -13.73
C THR A 401 10.05 -6.16 -14.42
N PRO A 402 10.48 -6.47 -15.65
CA PRO A 402 9.86 -7.54 -16.45
C PRO A 402 10.22 -8.96 -16.01
N PHE A 403 11.22 -9.15 -15.14
CA PHE A 403 11.68 -10.48 -14.73
C PHE A 403 11.43 -10.72 -13.24
N ALA A 404 10.60 -11.72 -12.96
CA ALA A 404 10.41 -12.16 -11.58
C ALA A 404 11.72 -12.75 -11.02
N GLU A 405 12.06 -12.33 -9.81
CA GLU A 405 13.22 -12.83 -9.09
C GLU A 405 13.09 -14.31 -8.74
N THR A 406 14.17 -14.91 -8.27
CA THR A 406 14.11 -16.29 -7.75
C THR A 406 13.27 -16.39 -6.47
N PRO A 407 12.55 -17.50 -6.23
CA PRO A 407 11.74 -17.67 -5.02
C PRO A 407 12.54 -17.38 -3.73
N GLY A 408 11.98 -16.50 -2.88
CA GLY A 408 12.61 -16.07 -1.64
C GLY A 408 13.40 -14.76 -1.74
N THR A 409 13.65 -14.26 -2.95
CA THR A 409 14.19 -12.92 -3.18
C THR A 409 13.05 -11.89 -3.14
N PRO A 410 13.14 -10.80 -2.35
CA PRO A 410 12.10 -9.79 -2.30
C PRO A 410 11.92 -9.07 -3.64
N MET A 411 10.67 -8.81 -4.01
CA MET A 411 10.29 -7.94 -5.13
C MET A 411 9.47 -6.75 -4.62
N PRO A 412 10.08 -5.75 -3.96
CA PRO A 412 9.35 -4.66 -3.34
C PRO A 412 8.67 -3.74 -4.36
N MET A 413 7.42 -3.36 -4.08
CA MET A 413 6.73 -2.29 -4.79
C MET A 413 7.16 -0.93 -4.24
N SER A 414 7.86 -0.17 -5.07
CA SER A 414 8.43 1.13 -4.68
C SER A 414 7.45 2.30 -4.83
N SER A 415 7.85 3.47 -4.34
CA SER A 415 7.15 4.74 -4.56
C SER A 415 7.04 5.09 -6.05
N LEU A 416 7.97 4.64 -6.89
CA LEU A 416 7.95 4.82 -8.33
C LEU A 416 6.71 4.18 -8.96
N THR A 417 6.44 2.92 -8.62
CA THR A 417 5.28 2.18 -9.14
C THR A 417 3.96 2.80 -8.68
N LEU A 418 3.88 3.21 -7.41
CA LEU A 418 2.70 3.90 -6.90
C LEU A 418 2.49 5.29 -7.50
N GLY A 419 3.58 6.03 -7.75
CA GLY A 419 3.53 7.30 -8.47
C GLY A 419 2.94 7.13 -9.86
N ALA A 420 3.32 6.08 -10.59
CA ALA A 420 2.77 5.81 -11.92
C ALA A 420 1.27 5.49 -11.90
N LEU A 421 0.76 4.86 -10.85
CA LEU A 421 -0.69 4.66 -10.68
C LEU A 421 -1.40 5.97 -10.32
N ARG A 422 -0.79 6.81 -9.49
CA ARG A 422 -1.31 8.15 -9.18
C ARG A 422 -1.41 8.99 -10.44
N ASP A 423 -0.40 8.93 -11.31
CA ASP A 423 -0.38 9.58 -12.64
C ASP A 423 -1.57 9.14 -13.52
N LEU A 424 -1.91 7.85 -13.51
CA LEU A 424 -3.06 7.31 -14.24
C LEU A 424 -4.43 7.76 -13.67
N GLY A 425 -4.45 8.38 -12.49
CA GLY A 425 -5.65 8.92 -11.86
C GLY A 425 -6.23 8.07 -10.73
N TRP A 426 -5.47 7.09 -10.23
CA TRP A 426 -5.83 6.39 -9.00
C TRP A 426 -5.65 7.28 -7.78
N ASN A 427 -6.47 7.03 -6.75
CA ASN A 427 -6.22 7.55 -5.41
C ASN A 427 -5.37 6.50 -4.69
N VAL A 428 -4.12 6.84 -4.41
CA VAL A 428 -3.12 5.88 -3.93
C VAL A 428 -2.72 6.21 -2.51
N ASN A 429 -2.61 5.18 -1.68
CA ASN A 429 -2.03 5.23 -0.37
C ASN A 429 -0.52 4.94 -0.47
N PHE A 430 0.30 5.98 -0.41
CA PHE A 430 1.76 5.84 -0.40
C PHE A 430 2.31 5.19 0.88
N GLY A 431 1.47 5.00 1.90
CA GLY A 431 1.83 4.23 3.10
C GLY A 431 2.01 2.74 2.83
N ALA A 432 1.56 2.25 1.67
CA ALA A 432 1.75 0.87 1.24
C ALA A 432 3.07 0.63 0.48
N VAL A 433 3.89 1.67 0.25
CA VAL A 433 5.22 1.53 -0.35
C VAL A 433 6.06 0.55 0.45
N GLN A 434 6.71 -0.38 -0.24
CA GLN A 434 7.67 -1.28 0.35
C GLN A 434 9.07 -0.66 0.27
N PRO A 435 9.92 -0.84 1.30
CA PRO A 435 11.29 -0.32 1.30
C PRO A 435 12.04 -0.79 0.06
N TYR A 436 12.55 0.18 -0.68
CA TYR A 436 13.30 -0.05 -1.90
C TYR A 436 14.39 1.01 -2.04
N THR A 437 15.54 0.59 -2.52
CA THR A 437 16.65 1.47 -2.86
C THR A 437 17.15 1.06 -4.23
N LEU A 438 17.55 2.04 -5.05
CA LEU A 438 18.15 1.74 -6.34
C LEU A 438 19.37 0.84 -6.16
N PRO A 439 19.56 -0.17 -7.04
CA PRO A 439 20.77 -0.95 -7.06
C PRO A 439 22.00 -0.06 -7.08
N ALA A 440 23.00 -0.40 -6.26
CA ALA A 440 24.27 0.31 -6.29
C ALA A 440 24.78 0.31 -7.74
N VAL A 441 25.07 1.50 -8.28
CA VAL A 441 25.65 1.61 -9.63
C VAL A 441 26.89 0.74 -9.65
N ARG A 442 26.85 -0.39 -10.37
CA ARG A 442 28.07 -1.12 -10.66
C ARG A 442 28.90 -0.16 -11.49
N THR A 443 29.92 0.44 -10.89
CA THR A 443 30.95 1.17 -11.61
C THR A 443 31.70 0.16 -12.47
N ALA A 444 31.13 -0.18 -13.63
CA ALA A 444 31.89 -0.74 -14.72
C ALA A 444 32.89 0.36 -15.08
N ALA A 445 34.16 0.12 -14.75
CA ALA A 445 35.24 1.01 -15.10
C ALA A 445 35.15 1.34 -16.60
N LEU A 446 34.91 2.61 -16.92
CA LEU A 446 35.13 3.16 -18.24
C LEU A 446 36.65 3.13 -18.50
N SER A 447 37.19 1.96 -18.83
CA SER A 447 38.50 1.87 -19.46
C SER A 447 38.31 2.08 -20.96
N SER A 448 38.88 3.18 -21.42
CA SER A 448 39.01 3.61 -22.80
C SER A 448 39.43 2.50 -23.77
N VAL A 449 38.73 2.42 -24.90
CA VAL A 449 39.29 1.90 -26.15
C VAL A 449 39.01 2.93 -27.25
N PRO A 450 40.05 3.46 -27.94
CA PRO A 450 39.88 4.35 -29.08
C PRO A 450 39.73 3.55 -30.37
N GLY A 451 38.76 3.91 -31.21
CA GLY A 451 38.68 3.43 -32.59
C GLY A 451 37.24 3.23 -33.06
N GLY A 452 36.80 4.05 -34.02
CA GLY A 452 35.46 3.99 -34.58
C GLY A 452 35.24 2.75 -35.45
N VAL A 453 34.02 2.20 -35.40
CA VAL A 453 33.41 1.37 -36.46
C VAL A 453 31.90 1.66 -36.49
N GLN A 454 31.38 1.64 -37.71
CA GLN A 454 30.05 2.04 -38.14
C GLN A 454 28.88 1.20 -37.60
N SER A 455 27.71 1.83 -37.68
CA SER A 455 26.36 1.24 -37.60
C SER A 455 26.23 -0.09 -38.33
N SER A 456 26.12 -1.19 -37.57
CA SER A 456 25.45 -2.43 -37.99
C SER A 456 25.26 -3.37 -36.78
N GLY A 457 24.03 -3.84 -36.57
CA GLY A 457 23.73 -5.03 -35.76
C GLY A 457 23.24 -4.78 -34.33
N LEU A 458 21.92 -4.77 -34.14
CA LEU A 458 21.22 -5.05 -32.87
C LEU A 458 21.37 -6.54 -32.48
N ALA A 459 22.60 -7.04 -32.40
CA ALA A 459 22.88 -8.46 -32.20
C ALA A 459 24.14 -8.68 -31.35
N ALA A 460 24.20 -8.13 -30.14
CA ALA A 460 25.11 -8.60 -29.08
C ALA A 460 24.88 -7.86 -27.75
N TYR A 461 23.77 -8.12 -27.07
CA TYR A 461 23.74 -7.97 -25.61
C TYR A 461 23.21 -9.28 -25.01
N LYS A 462 24.18 -10.14 -24.67
CA LYS A 462 23.96 -11.34 -23.86
C LYS A 462 23.83 -10.90 -22.40
N CYS A 463 22.62 -10.91 -21.85
CA CYS A 463 22.42 -10.87 -20.41
C CYS A 463 22.92 -12.17 -19.77
N GLY A 464 23.56 -12.05 -18.61
CA GLY A 464 24.18 -13.14 -17.85
C GLY A 464 23.21 -14.09 -17.13
N CYS A 465 21.93 -14.08 -17.48
CA CYS A 465 20.94 -15.03 -16.96
C CYS A 465 20.65 -16.07 -18.05
N GLY A 466 21.06 -17.32 -17.82
CA GLY A 466 21.16 -18.39 -18.82
C GLY A 466 19.85 -18.99 -19.32
N ARG A 467 18.83 -18.17 -19.68
CA ARG A 467 17.62 -18.55 -20.44
C ARG A 467 16.78 -17.30 -20.79
N CYS A 468 17.21 -16.53 -21.80
CA CYS A 468 16.33 -15.52 -22.42
C CYS A 468 15.61 -16.14 -23.62
N LEU A 469 14.28 -16.09 -23.62
CA LEU A 469 13.48 -16.46 -24.78
C LEU A 469 13.72 -15.52 -25.94
N SER A 470 13.80 -16.11 -27.13
CA SER A 470 13.67 -15.42 -28.40
C SER A 470 12.33 -14.69 -28.46
N ALA A 471 12.40 -13.35 -28.55
CA ALA A 471 11.45 -12.47 -29.23
C ALA A 471 10.03 -13.02 -29.46
N VAL A 472 9.13 -12.79 -28.51
CA VAL A 472 7.70 -12.69 -28.85
C VAL A 472 7.49 -11.26 -29.33
N ARG A 473 7.14 -11.09 -30.61
CA ARG A 473 6.74 -9.79 -31.16
C ARG A 473 5.49 -9.28 -30.43
N THR A 474 5.69 -8.30 -29.55
CA THR A 474 5.09 -6.94 -29.50
C THR A 474 3.65 -6.63 -29.97
N GLU A 475 2.79 -7.59 -30.34
CA GLU A 475 1.38 -7.31 -30.68
C GLU A 475 0.39 -8.23 -29.97
N THR A 476 0.84 -9.40 -29.49
CA THR A 476 -0.02 -10.39 -28.80
C THR A 476 -0.11 -10.19 -27.29
N LEU A 477 0.71 -9.30 -26.72
CA LEU A 477 0.76 -8.98 -25.29
C LEU A 477 0.04 -7.67 -24.94
N SER A 478 -0.51 -6.97 -25.94
CA SER A 478 -1.50 -5.93 -25.65
C SER A 478 -2.77 -6.66 -25.17
N PRO A 479 -3.40 -6.26 -24.05
CA PRO A 479 -4.77 -6.68 -23.78
C PRO A 479 -5.57 -6.43 -25.05
N GLN A 480 -6.12 -7.48 -25.65
CA GLN A 480 -7.12 -7.26 -26.69
C GLN A 480 -8.24 -6.47 -26.00
N LEU A 481 -8.59 -5.31 -26.56
CA LEU A 481 -9.84 -4.63 -26.25
C LEU A 481 -10.96 -5.60 -26.68
N THR A 482 -11.30 -6.57 -25.83
CA THR A 482 -12.19 -7.68 -26.22
C THR A 482 -13.66 -7.31 -26.22
N ASP A 483 -14.01 -6.12 -25.74
CA ASP A 483 -15.41 -5.69 -25.68
C ASP A 483 -15.64 -4.57 -26.70
N LEU A 484 -16.45 -4.86 -27.73
CA LEU A 484 -17.12 -3.84 -28.52
C LEU A 484 -17.95 -2.98 -27.55
N ILE A 485 -17.55 -1.73 -27.34
CA ILE A 485 -18.27 -0.79 -26.49
C ILE A 485 -19.62 -0.46 -27.17
N PRO A 486 -20.77 -0.88 -26.63
CA PRO A 486 -22.07 -0.48 -27.15
C PRO A 486 -22.36 0.98 -26.72
N VAL A 487 -23.03 1.70 -27.61
CA VAL A 487 -23.45 3.12 -27.48
C VAL A 487 -24.14 3.41 -26.15
#